data_AF-A0A7W5TLM0-F1
#
_entry.id   AF-A0A7W5TLM0-F1
#
_cell.length_a   1.000
_cell.length_b   1.000
_cell.length_c   1.000
_cell.angle_alpha   90.00
_cell.angle_beta   90.00
_cell.angle_gamma   90.00
#
_symmetry.space_group_name_H-M   'P 1'
#
loop_
_entity.id
_entity.type
_entity.pdbx_description
1 polymer ?
#
loop_
_entity_poly.entity_id
_entity_poly.type
_entity_poly.pdbx_seq_one_letter_code
_entity_poly.pdbx_strand_id
1 'polypeptide(L)'
;MTVAAFLALRQASRRDASELAILADIASHGFASWLWFADVASGMSDTPLERGRLKMSDEGLGGWKNAVIGEAYDEIAGMAVGYEVDEGIRDLEARHPAIEPMLAMQRSVIGNWFIGSLAVYRHMRGIGIGRRLLEDQIEKADGLSVSLITSDSNEAALSLYGRNGFSEAARMDAVPLFDNSKKHAWVLMTRAGA
;
A
#
# COMPACT_ATOMS: atom_id res chain seq x y z
N MET A 1 23.64 28.53 -1.03
CA MET A 1 22.82 27.79 -0.04
C MET A 1 21.82 26.96 -0.82
N THR A 2 22.03 25.66 -0.90
CA THR A 2 21.07 24.73 -1.50
C THR A 2 19.87 24.67 -0.55
N VAL A 3 18.69 25.10 -1.01
CA VAL A 3 17.45 24.89 -0.26
C VAL A 3 17.29 23.37 -0.13
N ALA A 4 17.38 22.85 1.09
CA ALA A 4 17.07 21.45 1.32
C ALA A 4 15.64 21.20 0.81
N ALA A 5 15.46 20.15 0.00
CA ALA A 5 14.14 19.82 -0.50
C ALA A 5 13.18 19.65 0.70
N PHE A 6 11.97 20.22 0.60
CA PHE A 6 10.95 20.12 1.64
C PHE A 6 10.62 18.66 2.02
N LEU A 7 10.80 17.73 1.08
CA LEU A 7 10.63 16.30 1.27
C LEU A 7 11.88 15.57 0.75
N ALA A 8 12.43 14.68 1.57
CA ALA A 8 13.45 13.72 1.18
C ALA A 8 12.83 12.33 1.07
N LEU A 9 13.13 11.61 -0.01
CA LEU A 9 12.77 10.20 -0.14
C LEU A 9 14.01 9.34 0.13
N ARG A 10 13.85 8.28 0.91
CA ARG A 10 14.90 7.29 1.13
C ARG A 10 14.34 5.88 1.12
N GLN A 11 15.20 4.93 0.75
CA GLN A 11 14.91 3.52 0.96
C GLN A 11 14.67 3.25 2.46
N ALA A 12 13.65 2.46 2.77
CA ALA A 12 13.43 2.02 4.13
C ALA A 12 14.53 1.03 4.57
N SER A 13 14.76 0.98 5.87
CA SER A 13 15.58 -0.02 6.53
C SER A 13 14.70 -0.92 7.39
N ARG A 14 15.24 -2.07 7.83
CA ARG A 14 14.54 -2.95 8.78
C ARG A 14 14.13 -2.24 10.08
N ARG A 15 14.83 -1.17 10.48
CA ARG A 15 14.51 -0.38 11.69
C ARG A 15 13.23 0.43 11.53
N ASP A 16 12.82 0.73 10.30
CA ASP A 16 11.58 1.47 10.02
C ASP A 16 10.32 0.58 10.11
N ALA A 17 10.45 -0.72 10.43
CA ALA A 17 9.34 -1.69 10.37
C ALA A 17 8.12 -1.31 11.22
N SER A 18 8.32 -0.68 12.38
CA SER A 18 7.19 -0.21 13.22
C SER A 18 6.41 0.90 12.51
N GLU A 19 7.14 1.83 11.92
CA GLU A 19 6.59 2.97 11.19
C GLU A 19 5.84 2.52 9.93
N LEU A 20 6.46 1.61 9.19
CA LEU A 20 5.87 0.96 8.02
C LEU A 20 4.57 0.24 8.39
N ALA A 21 4.50 -0.42 9.55
CA ALA A 21 3.29 -1.11 9.98
C ALA A 21 2.14 -0.13 10.24
N ILE A 22 2.41 1.00 10.91
CA ILE A 22 1.42 2.05 11.16
C ILE A 22 0.91 2.62 9.83
N LEU A 23 1.82 3.01 8.93
CA LEU A 23 1.46 3.60 7.66
C LEU A 23 0.77 2.61 6.70
N ALA A 24 1.12 1.33 6.74
CA ALA A 24 0.43 0.28 5.96
C ALA A 24 -1.02 0.13 6.43
N ASP A 25 -1.23 0.16 7.74
CA ASP A 25 -2.57 0.12 8.31
C ASP A 25 -3.39 1.35 7.91
N ILE A 26 -2.78 2.55 7.93
CA ILE A 26 -3.38 3.78 7.42
C ILE A 26 -3.73 3.66 5.93
N ALA A 27 -2.83 3.13 5.09
CA ALA A 27 -3.07 2.96 3.66
C ALA A 27 -4.28 2.04 3.39
N SER A 28 -4.42 1.01 4.24
CA SER A 28 -5.47 0.00 4.15
C SER A 28 -6.79 0.38 4.85
N HIS A 29 -6.86 1.56 5.49
CA HIS A 29 -7.99 1.99 6.33
C HIS A 29 -8.35 0.98 7.43
N GLY A 30 -7.35 0.41 8.10
CA GLY A 30 -7.55 -0.55 9.20
C GLY A 30 -7.69 -2.02 8.77
N PHE A 31 -7.70 -2.32 7.47
CA PHE A 31 -7.78 -3.70 6.99
C PHE A 31 -6.54 -4.53 7.39
N ALA A 32 -5.35 -3.93 7.40
CA ALA A 32 -4.12 -4.62 7.77
C ALA A 32 -4.12 -5.06 9.25
N SER A 33 -4.47 -4.16 10.18
CA SER A 33 -4.61 -4.50 11.60
C SER A 33 -5.72 -5.51 11.86
N TRP A 34 -6.84 -5.42 11.13
CA TRP A 34 -7.88 -6.44 11.18
C TRP A 34 -7.35 -7.82 10.76
N LEU A 35 -6.57 -7.90 9.68
CA LEU A 35 -5.95 -9.15 9.24
C LEU A 35 -4.96 -9.69 10.28
N TRP A 36 -4.14 -8.81 10.87
CA TRP A 36 -3.17 -9.18 11.90
C TRP A 36 -3.82 -9.63 13.22
N PHE A 37 -5.05 -9.20 13.49
CA PHE A 37 -5.79 -9.62 14.69
C PHE A 37 -6.05 -11.14 14.73
N ALA A 38 -6.20 -11.79 13.58
CA ALA A 38 -6.32 -13.25 13.51
C ALA A 38 -5.08 -13.98 14.07
N ASP A 39 -3.88 -13.41 13.86
CA ASP A 39 -2.62 -13.96 14.36
C ASP A 39 -2.48 -13.77 15.89
N VAL A 40 -3.13 -12.74 16.45
CA VAL A 40 -3.24 -12.57 17.90
C VAL A 40 -4.15 -13.63 18.50
N ALA A 41 -5.30 -13.89 17.88
CA ALA A 41 -6.24 -14.91 18.35
C ALA A 41 -5.65 -16.33 18.35
N SER A 42 -4.67 -16.60 17.50
CA SER A 42 -3.92 -17.86 17.44
C SER A 42 -2.67 -17.91 18.33
N GLY A 43 -2.38 -16.82 19.07
CA GLY A 43 -1.24 -16.73 19.99
C GLY A 43 0.12 -16.55 19.32
N MET A 44 0.17 -16.19 18.04
CA MET A 44 1.43 -15.95 17.32
C MET A 44 2.06 -14.58 17.63
N SER A 45 1.29 -13.65 18.20
CA SER A 45 1.75 -12.31 18.60
C SER A 45 0.83 -11.77 19.70
N ASP A 46 1.32 -10.87 20.55
CA ASP A 46 0.54 -10.28 21.64
C ASP A 46 -0.42 -9.20 21.13
N THR A 47 -0.05 -8.49 20.06
CA THR A 47 -0.87 -7.42 19.48
C THR A 47 -0.83 -7.40 17.96
N PRO A 48 -1.87 -6.84 17.28
CA PRO A 48 -1.86 -6.71 15.83
C PRO A 48 -0.69 -5.85 15.34
N LEU A 49 -0.31 -4.82 16.10
CA LEU A 49 0.80 -3.94 15.74
C LEU A 49 2.16 -4.64 15.85
N GLU A 50 2.36 -5.49 16.84
CA GLU A 50 3.54 -6.36 16.90
C GLU A 50 3.62 -7.25 15.67
N ARG A 51 2.49 -7.88 15.29
CA ARG A 51 2.43 -8.72 14.11
C ARG A 51 2.72 -7.94 12.83
N GLY A 52 2.16 -6.74 12.70
CA GLY A 52 2.44 -5.82 11.59
C GLY A 52 3.92 -5.45 11.51
N ARG A 53 4.54 -5.09 12.63
CA ARG A 53 5.99 -4.82 12.70
C ARG A 53 6.80 -6.04 12.25
N LEU A 54 6.44 -7.25 12.66
CA LEU A 54 7.10 -8.48 12.21
C LEU A 54 6.97 -8.65 10.70
N LYS A 55 5.76 -8.48 10.14
CA LYS A 55 5.51 -8.54 8.69
C LYS A 55 6.33 -7.51 7.92
N MET A 56 6.41 -6.27 8.39
CA MET A 56 7.19 -5.22 7.72
C MET A 56 8.69 -5.40 7.89
N SER A 57 9.14 -6.13 8.91
CA SER A 57 10.56 -6.47 9.12
C SER A 57 11.06 -7.66 8.28
N ASP A 58 10.13 -8.37 7.64
CA ASP A 58 10.41 -9.48 6.73
C ASP A 58 11.11 -8.97 5.46
N GLU A 59 11.94 -9.81 4.86
CA GLU A 59 12.60 -9.55 3.58
C GLU A 59 11.75 -9.98 2.37
N GLY A 60 10.66 -10.72 2.61
CA GLY A 60 9.71 -11.10 1.58
C GLY A 60 8.94 -9.92 0.98
N LEU A 61 8.17 -10.21 -0.06
CA LEU A 61 7.39 -9.24 -0.82
C LEU A 61 6.48 -8.39 0.09
N GLY A 62 6.51 -7.08 -0.14
CA GLY A 62 5.76 -6.09 0.63
C GLY A 62 6.36 -5.75 1.99
N GLY A 63 7.58 -6.22 2.29
CA GLY A 63 8.35 -5.84 3.47
C GLY A 63 9.20 -4.58 3.27
N TRP A 64 10.09 -4.28 4.22
CA TRP A 64 10.91 -3.06 4.21
C TRP A 64 11.81 -2.90 2.97
N LYS A 65 12.23 -3.99 2.32
CA LYS A 65 13.01 -3.93 1.08
C LYS A 65 12.23 -3.32 -0.09
N ASN A 66 10.91 -3.40 -0.06
CA ASN A 66 10.03 -2.82 -1.08
C ASN A 66 9.56 -1.41 -0.72
N ALA A 67 9.98 -0.86 0.43
CA ALA A 67 9.43 0.37 0.97
C ALA A 67 10.35 1.58 0.76
N VAL A 68 9.73 2.71 0.42
CA VAL A 68 10.34 4.04 0.46
C VAL A 68 9.66 4.86 1.54
N ILE A 69 10.47 5.59 2.30
CA ILE A 69 10.05 6.55 3.31
C ILE A 69 10.14 7.96 2.74
N GLY A 70 9.10 8.76 2.97
CA GLY A 70 9.15 10.21 2.79
C GLY A 70 9.37 10.93 4.12
N GLU A 71 10.45 11.67 4.22
CA GLU A 71 10.84 12.45 5.41
C GLU A 71 10.64 13.95 5.14
N ALA A 72 9.88 14.60 6.02
CA ALA A 72 9.62 16.03 5.97
C ALA A 72 9.52 16.58 7.40
N TYR A 73 10.01 17.79 7.64
CA TYR A 73 10.02 18.42 8.96
C TYR A 73 10.64 17.54 10.07
N ASP A 74 11.75 16.86 9.75
CA ASP A 74 12.49 15.97 10.66
C ASP A 74 11.67 14.79 11.23
N GLU A 75 10.58 14.41 10.55
CA GLU A 75 9.78 13.22 10.86
C GLU A 75 9.51 12.35 9.62
N ILE A 76 9.13 11.09 9.85
CA ILE A 76 8.60 10.24 8.79
C ILE A 76 7.17 10.71 8.49
N ALA A 77 6.99 11.29 7.31
CA ALA A 77 5.71 11.88 6.91
C ALA A 77 4.80 10.89 6.19
N GLY A 78 5.39 9.89 5.53
CA GLY A 78 4.66 8.89 4.77
C GLY A 78 5.56 7.80 4.20
N MET A 79 4.94 6.84 3.52
CA MET A 79 5.65 5.75 2.86
C MET A 79 4.90 5.27 1.63
N ALA A 80 5.63 4.58 0.76
CA ALA A 80 5.08 3.73 -0.27
C ALA A 80 5.75 2.36 -0.23
N VAL A 81 4.98 1.32 -0.54
CA VAL A 81 5.48 -0.04 -0.76
C VAL A 81 5.08 -0.44 -2.16
N GLY A 82 6.07 -0.75 -3.00
CA GLY A 82 5.84 -1.20 -4.36
C GLY A 82 6.77 -2.32 -4.78
N TYR A 83 6.27 -3.17 -5.66
CA TYR A 83 6.96 -4.35 -6.15
C TYR A 83 6.35 -4.82 -7.48
N GLU A 84 7.11 -5.54 -8.28
CA GLU A 84 6.58 -6.21 -9.46
C GLU A 84 5.66 -7.37 -9.06
N VAL A 85 4.53 -7.51 -9.74
CA VAL A 85 3.65 -8.69 -9.60
C VAL A 85 4.16 -9.77 -10.55
N ASP A 86 4.84 -10.77 -10.03
CA ASP A 86 5.31 -11.91 -10.81
C ASP A 86 4.27 -13.04 -10.90
N GLU A 87 4.59 -14.08 -11.68
CA GLU A 87 3.74 -15.26 -11.87
C GLU A 87 3.46 -16.04 -10.57
N GLY A 88 4.27 -15.88 -9.52
CA GLY A 88 4.09 -16.52 -8.22
C GLY A 88 2.79 -16.09 -7.51
N ILE A 89 2.19 -14.96 -7.90
CA ILE A 89 0.87 -14.52 -7.39
C ILE A 89 -0.24 -15.54 -7.68
N ARG A 90 -0.08 -16.40 -8.69
CA ARG A 90 -1.06 -17.44 -9.04
C ARG A 90 -1.12 -18.55 -7.99
N ASP A 91 0.00 -18.82 -7.33
CA ASP A 91 0.12 -19.88 -6.32
C ASP A 91 -0.29 -19.38 -4.92
N LEU A 92 -0.50 -18.08 -4.74
CA LEU A 92 -0.97 -17.52 -3.47
C LEU A 92 -2.45 -17.80 -3.25
N GLU A 93 -2.76 -18.53 -2.19
CA GLU A 93 -4.11 -18.75 -1.71
C GLU A 93 -4.53 -17.67 -0.70
N ALA A 94 -5.78 -17.24 -0.78
CA ALA A 94 -6.34 -16.29 0.16
C ALA A 94 -6.48 -16.95 1.54
N ARG A 95 -5.80 -16.41 2.54
CA ARG A 95 -5.93 -16.88 3.94
C ARG A 95 -7.30 -16.56 4.55
N HIS A 96 -8.05 -15.65 3.93
CA HIS A 96 -9.39 -15.26 4.33
C HIS A 96 -10.18 -14.81 3.08
N PRO A 97 -11.50 -15.09 2.98
CA PRO A 97 -12.33 -14.69 1.83
C PRO A 97 -12.26 -13.20 1.48
N ALA A 98 -12.09 -12.35 2.49
CA ALA A 98 -11.94 -10.91 2.30
C ALA A 98 -10.72 -10.47 1.48
N ILE A 99 -9.72 -11.36 1.32
CA ILE A 99 -8.51 -11.10 0.52
C ILE A 99 -8.72 -11.55 -0.94
N GLU A 100 -9.68 -12.45 -1.21
CA GLU A 100 -9.88 -13.04 -2.54
C GLU A 100 -10.08 -12.01 -3.66
N PRO A 101 -10.92 -10.96 -3.51
CA PRO A 101 -11.09 -9.97 -4.57
C PRO A 101 -9.78 -9.25 -4.91
N MET A 102 -8.97 -8.94 -3.90
CA MET A 102 -7.71 -8.23 -4.07
C MET A 102 -6.66 -9.11 -4.76
N LEU A 103 -6.60 -10.41 -4.42
CA LEU A 103 -5.73 -11.38 -5.10
C LEU A 103 -6.16 -11.62 -6.54
N ALA A 104 -7.47 -11.74 -6.80
CA ALA A 104 -8.01 -11.86 -8.15
C ALA A 104 -7.63 -10.66 -9.03
N MET A 105 -7.73 -9.45 -8.48
CA MET A 105 -7.26 -8.22 -9.17
C MET A 105 -5.75 -8.25 -9.43
N GLN A 106 -4.92 -8.60 -8.46
CA GLN A 106 -3.46 -8.68 -8.65
C GLN A 106 -3.06 -9.70 -9.73
N ARG A 107 -3.74 -10.85 -9.79
CA ARG A 107 -3.51 -11.85 -10.86
C ARG A 107 -3.80 -11.31 -12.26
N SER A 108 -4.64 -10.29 -12.41
CA SER A 108 -4.94 -9.67 -13.71
C SER A 108 -3.90 -8.65 -14.18
N VAL A 109 -2.92 -8.32 -13.33
CA VAL A 109 -1.87 -7.31 -13.58
C VAL A 109 -0.47 -7.88 -13.37
N ILE A 110 -0.29 -9.17 -13.63
CA ILE A 110 1.04 -9.80 -13.68
C ILE A 110 1.92 -9.03 -14.68
N GLY A 111 3.15 -8.72 -14.27
CA GLY A 111 4.10 -7.88 -15.00
C GLY A 111 3.99 -6.38 -14.72
N ASN A 112 3.01 -5.93 -13.91
CA ASN A 112 2.94 -4.53 -13.48
C ASN A 112 3.81 -4.28 -12.24
N TRP A 113 4.27 -3.04 -12.10
CA TRP A 113 4.68 -2.49 -10.80
C TRP A 113 3.44 -2.18 -9.95
N PHE A 114 3.22 -2.97 -8.91
CA PHE A 114 2.07 -2.82 -8.03
C PHE A 114 2.43 -2.03 -6.78
N ILE A 115 1.71 -0.93 -6.55
CA ILE A 115 1.80 -0.13 -5.33
C ILE A 115 0.84 -0.74 -4.30
N GLY A 116 1.39 -1.62 -3.46
CA GLY A 116 0.63 -2.32 -2.42
C GLY A 116 0.24 -1.44 -1.24
N SER A 117 0.97 -0.35 -0.98
CA SER A 117 0.60 0.65 0.02
C SER A 117 1.16 2.01 -0.34
N LEU A 118 0.37 3.06 -0.10
CA LEU A 118 0.82 4.45 -0.15
C LEU A 118 0.05 5.23 0.90
N ALA A 119 0.77 5.79 1.87
CA ALA A 119 0.16 6.56 2.95
C ALA A 119 1.00 7.78 3.30
N VAL A 120 0.29 8.81 3.75
CA VAL A 120 0.84 10.00 4.39
C VAL A 120 0.06 10.23 5.67
N TYR A 121 0.75 10.57 6.76
CA TYR A 121 0.10 10.91 8.01
C TYR A 121 -0.87 12.07 7.83
N ARG A 122 -1.96 12.03 8.59
CA ARG A 122 -3.08 12.97 8.43
C ARG A 122 -2.64 14.43 8.54
N HIS A 123 -1.75 14.76 9.49
CA HIS A 123 -1.24 16.12 9.70
C HIS A 123 -0.29 16.60 8.60
N MET A 124 0.22 15.68 7.77
CA MET A 124 1.19 15.94 6.70
C MET A 124 0.56 15.88 5.30
N ARG A 125 -0.77 15.78 5.20
CA ARG A 125 -1.49 15.75 3.91
C ARG A 125 -1.69 17.15 3.33
N GLY A 126 -1.98 17.20 2.03
CA GLY A 126 -2.31 18.45 1.32
C GLY A 126 -1.11 19.29 0.87
N ILE A 127 0.11 18.84 1.15
CA ILE A 127 1.37 19.56 0.83
C ILE A 127 2.24 18.82 -0.20
N GLY A 128 1.66 17.88 -0.96
CA GLY A 128 2.32 17.23 -2.11
C GLY A 128 3.09 15.94 -1.80
N ILE A 129 3.19 15.49 -0.54
CA ILE A 129 3.98 14.31 -0.17
C ILE A 129 3.49 13.03 -0.86
N GLY A 130 2.18 12.77 -0.86
CA GLY A 130 1.62 11.56 -1.49
C GLY A 130 1.84 11.52 -3.00
N ARG A 131 1.83 12.70 -3.65
CA ARG A 131 2.15 12.81 -5.07
C ARG A 131 3.61 12.47 -5.33
N ARG A 132 4.53 12.98 -4.52
CA ARG A 132 5.96 12.71 -4.69
C ARG A 132 6.33 11.24 -4.42
N LEU A 133 5.66 10.60 -3.46
CA LEU A 133 5.77 9.15 -3.25
C LEU A 133 5.24 8.37 -4.45
N LEU A 134 4.10 8.78 -5.04
CA LEU A 134 3.55 8.15 -6.23
C LEU A 134 4.49 8.30 -7.45
N GLU A 135 5.06 9.49 -7.65
CA GLU A 135 6.05 9.75 -8.71
C GLU A 135 7.27 8.84 -8.58
N ASP A 136 7.82 8.68 -7.37
CA ASP A 136 8.92 7.74 -7.09
C ASP A 136 8.57 6.28 -7.45
N GLN A 137 7.34 5.84 -7.16
CA GLN A 137 6.90 4.49 -7.52
C GLN A 137 6.71 4.32 -9.04
N ILE A 138 6.28 5.36 -9.75
CA ILE A 138 6.19 5.35 -11.21
C ILE A 138 7.60 5.31 -11.83
N GLU A 139 8.56 6.05 -11.27
CA GLU A 139 9.96 6.01 -11.70
C GLU A 139 10.58 4.63 -11.48
N LYS A 140 10.34 4.01 -10.31
CA LYS A 140 10.81 2.64 -9.99
C LYS A 140 10.20 1.56 -10.86
N ALA A 141 9.04 1.81 -11.46
CA ALA A 141 8.43 0.88 -12.40
C ALA A 141 9.26 0.69 -13.67
N ASP A 142 10.20 1.59 -13.99
CA ASP A 142 11.17 1.46 -15.08
C ASP A 142 10.53 1.02 -16.43
N GLY A 143 9.45 1.69 -16.81
CA GLY A 143 8.71 1.41 -18.05
C GLY A 143 7.60 0.36 -17.92
N LEU A 144 7.50 -0.36 -16.79
CA LEU A 144 6.35 -1.23 -16.52
C LEU A 144 5.07 -0.41 -16.35
N SER A 145 3.93 -1.04 -16.67
CA SER A 145 2.64 -0.49 -16.26
C SER A 145 2.53 -0.49 -14.74
N VAL A 146 1.89 0.53 -14.17
CA VAL A 146 1.74 0.68 -12.73
C VAL A 146 0.31 0.36 -12.33
N SER A 147 0.12 -0.38 -11.25
CA SER A 147 -1.20 -0.73 -10.73
C SER A 147 -1.31 -0.54 -9.23
N LEU A 148 -2.54 -0.34 -8.74
CA LEU A 148 -2.86 -0.27 -7.33
C LEU A 148 -4.33 -0.63 -7.10
N ILE A 149 -4.68 -0.98 -5.87
CA ILE A 149 -6.07 -1.20 -5.47
C ILE A 149 -6.43 -0.18 -4.39
N THR A 150 -7.60 0.45 -4.52
CA THR A 150 -8.14 1.34 -3.49
C THR A 150 -9.65 1.16 -3.32
N SER A 151 -10.20 1.59 -2.19
CA SER A 151 -11.66 1.60 -2.00
C SER A 151 -12.29 2.69 -2.87
N ASP A 152 -13.43 2.39 -3.47
CA ASP A 152 -14.27 3.36 -4.18
C ASP A 152 -14.74 4.55 -3.32
N SER A 153 -14.72 4.38 -1.99
CA SER A 153 -15.02 5.44 -1.03
C SER A 153 -13.82 6.34 -0.70
N ASN A 154 -12.62 6.04 -1.22
CA ASN A 154 -11.41 6.81 -0.99
C ASN A 154 -11.24 7.91 -2.05
N GLU A 155 -12.12 8.91 -2.03
CA GLU A 155 -12.17 10.00 -3.02
C GLU A 155 -10.83 10.73 -3.18
N ALA A 156 -10.10 10.93 -2.08
CA ALA A 156 -8.79 11.59 -2.11
C ALA A 156 -7.76 10.79 -2.90
N ALA A 157 -7.73 9.46 -2.72
CA ALA A 157 -6.83 8.57 -3.47
C ALA A 157 -7.25 8.47 -4.93
N LEU A 158 -8.54 8.28 -5.22
CA LEU A 158 -9.07 8.26 -6.59
C LEU A 158 -8.72 9.56 -7.34
N SER A 159 -8.87 10.72 -6.69
CA SER A 159 -8.49 12.01 -7.27
C SER A 159 -6.99 12.12 -7.52
N LEU A 160 -6.16 11.70 -6.55
CA LEU A 160 -4.70 11.68 -6.71
C LEU A 160 -4.29 10.81 -7.90
N TYR A 161 -4.77 9.58 -7.98
CA TYR A 161 -4.36 8.63 -9.02
C TYR A 161 -4.89 9.05 -10.40
N GLY A 162 -6.15 9.47 -10.49
CA GLY A 162 -6.73 9.96 -11.75
C GLY A 162 -5.96 11.15 -12.34
N ARG A 163 -5.54 12.11 -11.50
CA ARG A 163 -4.71 13.25 -11.94
C ARG A 163 -3.30 12.84 -12.40
N ASN A 164 -2.84 11.65 -12.04
CA ASN A 164 -1.53 11.11 -12.41
C ASN A 164 -1.63 10.01 -13.48
N GLY A 165 -2.73 9.98 -14.24
CA GLY A 165 -2.88 9.14 -15.43
C GLY A 165 -3.34 7.71 -15.16
N PHE A 166 -3.82 7.41 -13.95
CA PHE A 166 -4.44 6.11 -13.68
C PHE A 166 -5.91 6.11 -14.09
N SER A 167 -6.38 4.99 -14.63
CA SER A 167 -7.79 4.72 -14.90
C SER A 167 -8.25 3.44 -14.23
N GLU A 168 -9.55 3.32 -13.97
CA GLU A 168 -10.15 2.09 -13.45
C GLU A 168 -10.04 0.97 -14.50
N ALA A 169 -9.49 -0.17 -14.09
CA ALA A 169 -9.33 -1.37 -14.92
C ALA A 169 -10.27 -2.49 -14.50
N ALA A 170 -10.58 -2.59 -13.21
CA ALA A 170 -11.54 -3.54 -12.67
C ALA A 170 -12.14 -3.06 -11.35
N ARG A 171 -13.29 -3.62 -11.01
CA ARG A 171 -14.02 -3.36 -9.77
C ARG A 171 -14.62 -4.64 -9.24
N MET A 172 -14.53 -4.86 -7.93
CA MET A 172 -15.15 -5.99 -7.24
C MET A 172 -15.66 -5.55 -5.89
N ASP A 173 -16.80 -6.09 -5.48
CA ASP A 173 -17.34 -5.80 -4.15
C ASP A 173 -16.39 -6.30 -3.06
N ALA A 174 -16.20 -5.47 -2.02
CA ALA A 174 -15.46 -5.91 -0.85
C ALA A 174 -16.33 -6.87 -0.02
N VAL A 175 -15.70 -7.93 0.49
CA VAL A 175 -16.36 -8.82 1.46
C VAL A 175 -16.45 -8.08 2.80
N PRO A 176 -17.64 -7.97 3.41
CA PRO A 176 -17.80 -7.38 4.73
C PRO A 176 -16.95 -8.10 5.80
N LEU A 177 -16.25 -7.34 6.65
CA LEU A 177 -15.44 -7.91 7.73
C LEU A 177 -16.25 -8.22 8.99
N PHE A 178 -17.38 -7.52 9.14
CA PHE A 178 -18.35 -7.59 10.22
C PHE A 178 -19.75 -7.33 9.66
N ASP A 179 -20.79 -7.79 10.35
CA ASP A 179 -22.20 -7.64 9.93
C ASP A 179 -22.62 -6.18 9.67
N ASN A 180 -22.02 -5.23 10.38
CA ASN A 180 -22.30 -3.79 10.25
C ASN A 180 -21.28 -3.03 9.40
N SER A 181 -20.43 -3.72 8.63
CA SER A 181 -19.43 -3.06 7.79
C SER A 181 -20.09 -2.21 6.72
N LYS A 182 -19.53 -1.00 6.49
CA LYS A 182 -19.94 -0.18 5.35
C LYS A 182 -19.60 -0.92 4.05
N LYS A 183 -20.60 -1.10 3.20
CA LYS A 183 -20.42 -1.63 1.86
C LYS A 183 -19.54 -0.67 1.04
N HIS A 184 -18.57 -1.24 0.35
CA HIS A 184 -17.68 -0.54 -0.57
C HIS A 184 -17.18 -1.55 -1.62
N ALA A 185 -16.61 -1.03 -2.69
CA ALA A 185 -15.94 -1.84 -3.70
C ALA A 185 -14.43 -1.58 -3.68
N TRP A 186 -13.68 -2.62 -4.01
CA TRP A 186 -12.29 -2.49 -4.42
C TRP A 186 -12.24 -2.05 -5.88
N VAL A 187 -11.35 -1.09 -6.17
CA VAL A 187 -11.12 -0.54 -7.50
C VAL A 187 -9.66 -0.76 -7.83
N LEU A 188 -9.41 -1.59 -8.84
CA LEU A 188 -8.09 -1.73 -9.46
C LEU A 188 -7.89 -0.56 -10.42
N MET A 189 -6.86 0.24 -10.19
CA MET A 189 -6.46 1.31 -11.08
C MET A 189 -5.14 0.95 -11.76
N THR A 190 -5.03 1.26 -13.05
CA THR A 190 -3.81 1.04 -13.84
C THR A 190 -3.39 2.29 -14.56
N ARG A 191 -2.08 2.43 -14.76
CA ARG A 191 -1.43 3.44 -15.59
C ARG A 191 -0.50 2.70 -16.55
N ALA A 192 -0.59 2.97 -17.84
CA ALA A 192 0.30 2.36 -18.82
C ALA A 192 1.77 2.74 -18.54
N GLY A 193 2.67 1.81 -18.85
CA GLY A 193 4.11 2.07 -18.92
C GLY A 193 4.45 3.15 -19.95
N ALA A 194 5.59 3.81 -19.76
CA ALA A 194 6.12 4.79 -20.71
C ALA A 194 6.99 4.13 -21.78
#